data_AF-A0A399QZZ4-F1
#
_entry.id   AF-A0A399QZZ4-F1
#
_cell.length_a   1.000
_cell.length_b   1.000
_cell.length_c   1.000
_cell.angle_alpha   90.00
_cell.angle_beta   90.00
_cell.angle_gamma   90.00
#
_symmetry.space_group_name_H-M   'P 1'
#
loop_
_entity.id
_entity.type
_entity.pdbx_description
1 polymer ?
#
loop_
_entity_poly.entity_id
_entity_poly.type
_entity_poly.pdbx_seq_one_letter_code
_entity_poly.pdbx_strand_id
1 'polypeptide(L)'
;MFIQTEPTPNPDTIKFIPGETVAGPVGPFDFASVEEAGSSPLAQTVFNVDGVTRVFLGPDFLSVSKAEDSDWKHLRPMVLAAIMDHYVAGLPVLSDGGAAPQVDANATTADDYEGETAEIVGEILELIETRVRPAVAQDGGDITFQRFDADTGIVHLAMRGACAGCPSSTMTLKQGIENMLKAYVPEVNAAEAAL
;
A
#
# COMPACT_ATOMS: atom_id res chain seq x y z
N MET A 1 -5.86 -2.45 -24.90
CA MET A 1 -5.10 -2.26 -23.65
C MET A 1 -4.31 -3.53 -23.34
N PHE A 2 -3.07 -3.42 -22.87
CA PHE A 2 -2.25 -4.57 -22.45
C PHE A 2 -1.82 -4.37 -21.01
N ILE A 3 -2.30 -5.25 -20.12
CA ILE A 3 -2.05 -5.18 -18.69
C ILE A 3 -0.93 -6.17 -18.34
N GLN A 4 0.17 -5.67 -17.79
CA GLN A 4 1.26 -6.52 -17.28
C GLN A 4 0.93 -6.99 -15.86
N THR A 5 1.45 -8.15 -15.47
CA THR A 5 1.31 -8.66 -14.10
C THR A 5 2.67 -9.01 -13.52
N GLU A 6 2.93 -8.60 -12.28
CA GLU A 6 4.15 -8.90 -11.54
C GLU A 6 3.79 -9.66 -10.25
N PRO A 7 4.57 -10.69 -9.86
CA PRO A 7 4.42 -11.29 -8.55
C PRO A 7 4.85 -10.30 -7.47
N THR A 8 4.25 -10.41 -6.29
CA THR A 8 4.69 -9.67 -5.10
C THR A 8 5.33 -10.63 -4.09
N PRO A 9 6.04 -10.14 -3.07
CA PRO A 9 6.48 -10.98 -1.95
C PRO A 9 5.33 -11.67 -1.19
N ASN A 10 4.08 -11.22 -1.38
CA ASN A 10 2.89 -11.84 -0.83
C ASN A 10 2.27 -12.79 -1.88
N PRO A 11 2.23 -14.12 -1.63
CA PRO A 11 1.72 -15.08 -2.60
C PRO A 11 0.24 -14.90 -2.93
N ASP A 12 -0.52 -14.28 -2.03
CA ASP A 12 -1.94 -14.00 -2.20
C ASP A 12 -2.18 -12.67 -2.91
N THR A 13 -1.14 -11.92 -3.28
CA THR A 13 -1.26 -10.64 -3.97
C THR A 13 -0.49 -10.62 -5.29
N ILE A 14 -1.15 -10.16 -6.36
CA ILE A 14 -0.52 -9.88 -7.65
C ILE A 14 -0.64 -8.39 -7.96
N LYS A 15 0.44 -7.82 -8.49
CA LYS A 15 0.48 -6.45 -9.01
C LYS A 15 0.10 -6.45 -10.48
N PHE A 16 -0.84 -5.58 -10.85
CA PHE A 16 -1.33 -5.36 -12.21
C PHE A 16 -0.92 -3.97 -12.66
N ILE A 17 -0.31 -3.86 -13.84
CA ILE A 17 0.21 -2.61 -14.40
C ILE A 17 -0.54 -2.37 -15.71
N PRO A 18 -1.58 -1.53 -15.71
CA PRO A 18 -2.42 -1.33 -16.89
C PRO A 18 -1.73 -0.58 -18.03
N GLY A 19 -0.60 0.08 -17.75
CA GLY A 19 0.10 0.96 -18.70
C GLY A 19 -0.52 2.36 -18.80
N GLU A 20 -1.44 2.68 -17.88
CA GLU A 20 -2.12 3.97 -17.73
C GLU A 20 -2.03 4.42 -16.27
N THR A 21 -2.28 5.70 -16.00
CA THR A 21 -2.39 6.20 -14.62
C THR A 21 -3.54 5.50 -13.89
N VAL A 22 -3.28 5.09 -12.66
CA VAL A 22 -4.29 4.49 -11.77
C VAL A 22 -4.74 5.55 -10.78
N ALA A 23 -4.11 5.66 -9.60
CA ALA A 23 -4.41 6.73 -8.65
C ALA A 23 -3.60 8.01 -8.89
N GLY A 24 -2.50 7.94 -9.66
CA GLY A 24 -1.60 9.07 -9.86
C GLY A 24 -1.09 9.65 -8.53
N PRO A 25 -0.93 10.99 -8.43
CA PRO A 25 -0.39 11.63 -7.23
C PRO A 25 -1.40 11.78 -6.09
N VAL A 26 -2.69 11.49 -6.32
CA VAL A 26 -3.73 11.63 -5.29
C VAL A 26 -3.89 10.36 -4.44
N GLY A 27 -3.27 9.26 -4.86
CA GLY A 27 -3.19 8.02 -4.09
C GLY A 27 -1.97 7.95 -3.16
N PRO A 28 -1.73 6.78 -2.55
CA PRO A 28 -2.43 5.53 -2.81
C PRO A 28 -3.76 5.38 -2.06
N PHE A 29 -4.57 4.41 -2.51
CA PHE A 29 -5.81 4.00 -1.85
C PHE A 29 -5.76 2.51 -1.51
N ASP A 30 -6.17 2.13 -0.30
CA ASP A 30 -6.25 0.73 0.13
C ASP A 30 -7.70 0.41 0.47
N PHE A 31 -8.31 -0.52 -0.26
CA PHE A 31 -9.67 -0.97 0.00
C PHE A 31 -9.59 -2.38 0.58
N ALA A 32 -9.81 -2.52 1.88
CA ALA A 32 -9.77 -3.81 2.56
C ALA A 32 -11.07 -4.61 2.40
N SER A 33 -12.10 -4.01 1.82
CA SER A 33 -13.42 -4.59 1.61
C SER A 33 -14.16 -3.89 0.47
N VAL A 34 -15.23 -4.52 -0.04
CA VAL A 34 -16.07 -3.94 -1.09
C VAL A 34 -16.84 -2.72 -0.59
N GLU A 35 -17.17 -2.69 0.70
CA GLU A 35 -17.85 -1.57 1.37
C GLU A 35 -17.01 -0.30 1.37
N GLU A 36 -15.69 -0.44 1.49
CA GLU A 36 -14.74 0.68 1.43
C GLU A 36 -14.51 1.19 0.00
N ALA A 37 -14.81 0.37 -1.02
CA ALA A 37 -14.55 0.68 -2.42
C ALA A 37 -15.49 1.73 -3.03
N GLY A 38 -16.44 2.28 -2.26
CA GLY A 38 -17.47 3.22 -2.74
C GLY A 38 -16.95 4.43 -3.52
N SER A 39 -15.72 4.86 -3.26
CA SER A 39 -15.07 5.99 -3.92
C SER A 39 -14.30 5.62 -5.20
N SER A 40 -14.20 4.34 -5.55
CA SER A 40 -13.44 3.87 -6.71
C SER A 40 -14.27 2.91 -7.56
N PRO A 41 -14.79 3.36 -8.72
CA PRO A 41 -15.45 2.48 -9.66
C PRO A 41 -14.52 1.37 -10.18
N LEU A 42 -13.21 1.62 -10.25
CA LEU A 42 -12.22 0.58 -10.58
C LEU A 42 -12.17 -0.50 -9.50
N ALA A 43 -12.03 -0.11 -8.23
CA ALA A 43 -11.98 -1.08 -7.12
C ALA A 43 -13.29 -1.88 -7.04
N GLN A 44 -14.46 -1.23 -7.16
CA GLN A 44 -15.75 -1.91 -7.20
C GLN A 44 -15.83 -2.96 -8.31
N THR A 45 -15.38 -2.61 -9.52
CA THR A 45 -15.33 -3.57 -10.64
C THR A 45 -14.45 -4.77 -10.32
N VAL A 46 -13.29 -4.56 -9.70
CA VAL A 46 -12.38 -5.65 -9.32
C VAL A 46 -12.96 -6.50 -8.19
N PHE A 47 -13.64 -5.90 -7.20
CA PHE A 47 -14.31 -6.63 -6.12
C PHE A 47 -15.49 -7.50 -6.59
N ASN A 48 -16.08 -7.22 -7.75
CA ASN A 48 -17.10 -8.10 -8.33
C ASN A 48 -16.54 -9.45 -8.81
N VAL A 49 -15.22 -9.60 -8.84
CA VAL A 49 -14.57 -10.88 -9.11
C VAL A 49 -14.55 -11.70 -7.82
N ASP A 50 -15.29 -12.81 -7.81
CA ASP A 50 -15.37 -13.72 -6.66
C ASP A 50 -13.97 -14.22 -6.24
N GLY A 51 -13.69 -14.18 -4.94
CA GLY A 51 -12.39 -14.51 -4.36
C GLY A 51 -11.41 -13.33 -4.22
N VAL A 52 -11.74 -12.12 -4.68
CA VAL A 52 -10.97 -10.89 -4.37
C VAL A 52 -11.29 -10.40 -2.96
N THR A 53 -10.27 -10.11 -2.16
CA THR A 53 -10.41 -9.68 -0.75
C THR A 53 -9.89 -8.28 -0.48
N ARG A 54 -9.00 -7.75 -1.32
CA ARG A 54 -8.43 -6.40 -1.17
C ARG A 54 -8.02 -5.85 -2.52
N VAL A 55 -8.22 -4.55 -2.71
CA VAL A 55 -7.74 -3.82 -3.89
C VAL A 55 -6.97 -2.60 -3.42
N PHE A 56 -5.71 -2.51 -3.80
CA PHE A 56 -4.85 -1.38 -3.54
C PHE A 56 -4.55 -0.66 -4.85
N LEU A 57 -4.71 0.67 -4.88
CA LEU A 57 -4.45 1.51 -6.04
C LEU A 57 -3.20 2.36 -5.79
N GLY A 58 -2.12 2.02 -6.49
CA GLY A 58 -0.89 2.81 -6.56
C GLY A 58 -0.96 3.88 -7.65
N PRO A 59 0.15 4.59 -7.91
CA PRO A 59 0.19 5.66 -8.91
C PRO A 59 -0.17 5.21 -10.33
N ASP A 60 0.37 4.07 -10.76
CA ASP A 60 0.27 3.50 -12.10
C ASP A 60 0.05 1.98 -12.11
N PHE A 61 -0.22 1.41 -10.94
CA PHE A 61 -0.51 -0.01 -10.76
C PHE A 61 -1.65 -0.20 -9.76
N LEU A 62 -2.21 -1.40 -9.75
CA LEU A 62 -3.07 -1.87 -8.66
C LEU A 62 -2.60 -3.24 -8.18
N SER A 63 -2.68 -3.47 -6.88
CA SER A 63 -2.43 -4.77 -6.27
C SER A 63 -3.75 -5.37 -5.84
N VAL A 64 -3.98 -6.62 -6.22
CA VAL A 64 -5.21 -7.34 -5.89
C VAL A 64 -4.83 -8.53 -5.03
N SER A 65 -5.44 -8.63 -3.85
CA SER A 65 -5.28 -9.78 -2.98
C SER A 65 -6.47 -10.72 -3.11
N LYS A 66 -6.22 -12.01 -2.99
CA LYS A 66 -7.24 -13.06 -3.05
C LYS A 66 -7.50 -13.69 -1.69
N ALA A 67 -8.61 -14.40 -1.56
CA ALA A 67 -8.84 -15.30 -0.44
C ALA A 67 -7.84 -16.47 -0.45
N GLU A 68 -7.52 -17.02 0.72
CA GLU A 68 -6.53 -18.10 0.88
C GLU A 68 -6.92 -19.35 0.07
N ASP A 69 -8.21 -19.66 -0.03
CA ASP A 69 -8.77 -20.81 -0.73
C ASP A 69 -8.94 -20.62 -2.25
N SER A 70 -8.68 -19.41 -2.75
CA SER A 70 -8.76 -19.08 -4.18
C SER A 70 -7.45 -19.39 -4.92
N ASP A 71 -7.52 -19.68 -6.22
CA ASP A 71 -6.34 -19.95 -7.09
C ASP A 71 -6.18 -18.87 -8.16
N TRP A 72 -4.99 -18.24 -8.19
CA TRP A 72 -4.61 -17.24 -9.19
C TRP A 72 -4.69 -17.74 -10.63
N LYS A 73 -4.62 -19.05 -10.89
CA LYS A 73 -4.81 -19.61 -12.25
C LYS A 73 -6.18 -19.31 -12.83
N HIS A 74 -7.21 -19.25 -11.98
CA HIS A 74 -8.58 -18.94 -12.38
C HIS A 74 -8.90 -17.46 -12.16
N LEU A 75 -8.41 -16.89 -11.06
CA LEU A 75 -8.72 -15.52 -10.67
C LEU A 75 -8.04 -14.48 -11.57
N ARG A 76 -6.78 -14.72 -11.96
CA ARG A 76 -6.00 -13.74 -12.74
C ARG A 76 -6.66 -13.40 -14.09
N PRO A 77 -7.14 -14.36 -14.92
CA PRO A 77 -7.90 -14.02 -16.13
C PRO A 77 -9.15 -13.16 -15.87
N MET A 78 -9.88 -13.42 -14.78
CA MET A 78 -11.09 -12.67 -14.43
C MET A 78 -10.78 -11.24 -14.00
N VAL A 79 -9.75 -11.06 -13.16
CA VAL A 79 -9.28 -9.72 -12.75
C VAL A 79 -8.76 -8.93 -13.96
N LEU A 80 -8.01 -9.56 -14.86
CA LEU A 80 -7.56 -8.91 -16.10
C LEU A 80 -8.73 -8.43 -16.95
N ALA A 81 -9.77 -9.26 -17.10
CA ALA A 81 -10.98 -8.89 -17.84
C ALA A 81 -11.70 -7.71 -17.15
N ALA A 82 -11.88 -7.76 -15.83
CA ALA A 82 -12.53 -6.71 -15.06
C ALA A 82 -11.82 -5.35 -15.21
N ILE A 83 -10.49 -5.33 -15.09
CA ILE A 83 -9.68 -4.12 -15.29
C ILE A 83 -9.81 -3.63 -16.74
N MET A 84 -9.67 -4.54 -17.72
CA MET A 84 -9.76 -4.17 -19.13
C MET A 84 -11.12 -3.56 -19.48
N ASP A 85 -12.21 -4.17 -19.03
CA ASP A 85 -13.57 -3.70 -19.26
C ASP A 85 -13.80 -2.32 -18.65
N HIS A 86 -13.27 -2.06 -17.45
CA HIS A 86 -13.35 -0.74 -16.80
C HIS A 86 -12.70 0.36 -17.66
N TYR A 87 -11.46 0.14 -18.11
CA TYR A 87 -10.73 1.11 -18.92
C TYR A 87 -11.32 1.27 -20.31
N VAL A 88 -11.79 0.17 -20.94
CA VAL A 88 -12.47 0.23 -22.23
C VAL A 88 -13.79 0.99 -22.15
N ALA A 89 -14.50 0.89 -21.02
CA ALA A 89 -15.72 1.65 -20.77
C ALA A 89 -15.46 3.15 -20.51
N GLY A 90 -14.20 3.56 -20.32
CA GLY A 90 -13.84 4.95 -20.04
C GLY A 90 -14.35 5.44 -18.69
N LEU A 91 -14.56 4.53 -17.73
CA LEU A 91 -14.98 4.88 -16.38
C LEU A 91 -13.81 5.51 -15.61
N PRO A 92 -14.08 6.42 -14.67
CA PRO A 92 -13.02 7.01 -13.86
C PRO A 92 -12.52 6.01 -12.80
N VAL A 93 -11.23 6.06 -12.49
CA VAL A 93 -10.62 5.24 -11.43
C VAL A 93 -11.19 5.61 -10.05
N LEU A 94 -11.47 6.90 -9.83
CA LEU A 94 -12.05 7.46 -8.61
C LEU A 94 -13.27 8.30 -8.95
N SER A 95 -14.30 8.26 -8.11
CA SER A 95 -15.50 9.09 -8.26
C SER A 95 -15.21 10.58 -8.00
N ASP A 96 -15.97 11.48 -8.63
CA ASP A 96 -15.89 12.92 -8.35
C ASP A 96 -16.21 13.21 -6.87
N GLY A 97 -15.36 14.01 -6.21
CA GLY A 97 -15.36 14.18 -4.76
C GLY A 97 -14.52 13.12 -4.03
N GLY A 98 -13.49 12.60 -4.72
CA GLY A 98 -12.64 11.48 -4.34
C GLY A 98 -12.45 11.31 -2.85
N ALA A 99 -12.48 10.04 -2.39
CA ALA A 99 -12.12 9.73 -1.02
C ALA A 99 -10.85 10.50 -0.67
N ALA A 100 -10.86 11.15 0.50
CA ALA A 100 -9.60 11.61 1.06
C ALA A 100 -8.64 10.42 1.02
N PRO A 101 -7.37 10.61 0.63
CA PRO A 101 -6.35 9.58 0.83
C PRO A 101 -6.57 9.03 2.23
N GLN A 102 -6.64 7.72 2.39
CA GLN A 102 -6.80 7.15 3.73
C GLN A 102 -5.60 7.59 4.54
N VAL A 103 -5.74 8.67 5.29
CA VAL A 103 -4.78 9.08 6.29
C VAL A 103 -5.14 8.26 7.52
N ASP A 104 -4.15 7.55 8.06
CA ASP A 104 -4.34 6.88 9.34
C ASP A 104 -4.72 7.97 10.35
N ALA A 105 -5.94 7.91 10.90
CA ALA A 105 -6.45 8.93 11.82
C ALA A 105 -5.59 9.07 13.09
N ASN A 106 -4.74 8.07 13.36
CA ASN A 106 -3.78 8.01 14.46
C ASN A 106 -2.33 8.32 14.04
N ALA A 107 -2.08 8.69 12.78
CA ALA A 107 -0.76 9.09 12.33
C ALA A 107 -0.42 10.49 12.85
N THR A 108 0.72 10.58 13.53
CA THR A 108 1.40 11.82 13.90
C THR A 108 2.21 12.35 12.72
N THR A 109 2.43 13.66 12.69
CA THR A 109 3.32 14.35 11.76
C THR A 109 4.56 14.85 12.49
N ALA A 110 5.54 15.39 11.76
CA ALA A 110 6.71 16.03 12.37
C ALA A 110 6.33 17.16 13.34
N ASP A 111 5.22 17.85 13.10
CA ASP A 111 4.74 18.97 13.93
C ASP A 111 4.21 18.51 15.30
N ASP A 112 3.94 17.21 15.49
CA ASP A 112 3.53 16.64 16.77
C ASP A 112 4.71 16.38 17.73
N TYR A 113 5.94 16.61 17.27
CA TYR A 113 7.17 16.41 18.05
C TYR A 113 7.90 17.74 18.27
N GLU A 114 8.65 17.84 19.36
CA GLU A 114 9.41 19.04 19.72
C GLU A 114 10.89 18.72 19.93
N GLY A 115 11.76 19.71 19.71
CA GLY A 115 13.19 19.60 19.96
C GLY A 115 13.88 18.52 19.12
N GLU A 116 14.81 17.79 19.74
CA GLU A 116 15.61 16.73 19.10
C GLU A 116 14.73 15.62 18.50
N THR A 117 13.59 15.30 19.11
CA THR A 117 12.67 14.29 18.57
C THR A 117 12.05 14.72 17.24
N ALA A 118 11.78 16.01 17.05
CA ALA A 118 11.26 16.52 15.78
C ALA A 118 12.27 16.36 14.64
N GLU A 119 13.56 16.58 14.94
CA GLU A 119 14.66 16.38 13.98
C GLU A 119 14.76 14.90 13.57
N ILE A 120 14.74 13.99 14.55
CA ILE A 120 14.74 12.53 14.32
C ILE A 120 13.55 12.09 13.46
N VAL A 121 12.34 12.56 13.79
CA VAL A 121 11.13 12.22 13.01
C VAL A 121 11.21 12.79 11.60
N GLY A 122 11.78 13.98 11.41
CA GLY A 122 12.06 14.54 10.09
C GLY A 122 12.95 13.64 9.24
N GLU A 123 14.04 13.14 9.80
CA GLU A 123 14.95 12.21 9.11
C GLU A 123 14.27 10.88 8.78
N ILE A 124 13.48 10.33 9.71
CA ILE A 124 12.68 9.11 9.48
C ILE A 124 11.72 9.30 8.31
N LEU A 125 10.99 10.42 8.29
CA LEU A 125 10.02 10.74 7.23
C LEU A 125 10.73 10.90 5.87
N GLU A 126 11.86 11.60 5.83
CA GLU A 126 12.65 11.76 4.60
C GLU A 126 13.13 10.41 4.07
N LEU A 127 13.65 9.53 4.94
CA LEU A 127 14.12 8.21 4.54
C LEU A 127 12.98 7.33 4.03
N ILE A 128 11.82 7.39 4.71
CA ILE A 128 10.61 6.67 4.29
C ILE A 128 10.21 7.11 2.89
N GLU A 129 10.10 8.41 2.65
CA GLU A 129 9.64 8.95 1.36
C GLU A 129 10.64 8.69 0.22
N THR A 130 11.94 8.89 0.48
CA THR A 130 12.96 8.87 -0.58
C THR A 130 13.48 7.48 -0.89
N ARG A 131 13.34 6.50 0.01
CA ARG A 131 13.92 5.16 -0.15
C ARG A 131 12.99 4.01 0.14
N VAL A 132 12.26 4.06 1.26
CA VAL A 132 11.44 2.92 1.68
C VAL A 132 10.19 2.80 0.81
N ARG A 133 9.38 3.86 0.70
CA ARG A 133 8.15 3.87 -0.10
C ARG A 133 8.39 3.49 -1.56
N PRO A 134 9.43 4.00 -2.26
CA PRO A 134 9.74 3.57 -3.62
C PRO A 134 9.98 2.05 -3.75
N ALA A 135 10.71 1.45 -2.81
CA ALA A 135 10.96 0.00 -2.82
C ALA A 135 9.67 -0.79 -2.52
N VAL A 136 8.88 -0.32 -1.56
CA VAL A 136 7.60 -0.95 -1.19
C VAL A 136 6.57 -0.86 -2.33
N ALA A 137 6.53 0.25 -3.05
CA ALA A 137 5.68 0.42 -4.23
C ALA A 137 6.09 -0.50 -5.38
N GLN A 138 7.39 -0.77 -5.54
CA GLN A 138 7.85 -1.80 -6.48
C GLN A 138 7.27 -3.16 -6.14
N ASP A 139 7.25 -3.52 -4.85
CA ASP A 139 6.67 -4.75 -4.32
C ASP A 139 5.13 -4.76 -4.28
N GLY A 140 4.47 -3.68 -4.71
CA GLY A 140 3.02 -3.60 -4.85
C GLY A 140 2.27 -3.20 -3.57
N GLY A 141 2.93 -2.53 -2.63
CA GLY A 141 2.30 -1.98 -1.44
C GLY A 141 2.55 -0.49 -1.26
N ASP A 142 2.23 0.00 -0.06
CA ASP A 142 2.72 1.29 0.46
C ASP A 142 3.00 1.17 1.95
N ILE A 143 3.77 2.12 2.47
CA ILE A 143 4.00 2.26 3.90
C ILE A 143 3.87 3.71 4.33
N THR A 144 3.16 3.94 5.43
CA THR A 144 2.97 5.27 6.01
C THR A 144 3.55 5.30 7.42
N PHE A 145 4.22 6.42 7.75
CA PHE A 145 4.61 6.68 9.13
C PHE A 145 3.36 6.90 9.98
N GLN A 146 3.30 6.26 11.15
CA GLN A 146 2.28 6.55 12.13
C GLN A 146 2.85 7.31 13.32
N ARG A 147 3.88 6.80 13.98
CA ARG A 147 4.48 7.49 15.12
C ARG A 147 5.87 6.99 15.45
N PHE A 148 6.60 7.77 16.23
CA PHE A 148 7.87 7.41 16.82
C PHE A 148 7.77 7.50 18.34
N ASP A 149 8.19 6.47 19.04
CA ASP A 149 8.33 6.47 20.50
C ASP A 149 9.78 6.80 20.85
N ALA A 150 10.01 8.01 21.37
CA ALA A 150 11.35 8.51 21.66
C ALA A 150 12.02 7.83 22.86
N ASP A 151 11.23 7.29 23.80
CA ASP A 151 11.76 6.60 24.98
C ASP A 151 12.31 5.21 24.62
N THR A 152 11.68 4.55 23.64
CA THR A 152 12.04 3.19 23.22
C THR A 152 12.79 3.14 21.89
N GLY A 153 12.72 4.20 21.08
CA GLY A 153 13.26 4.24 19.72
C GLY A 153 12.45 3.43 18.71
N ILE A 154 11.17 3.14 18.98
CA ILE A 154 10.33 2.31 18.10
C ILE A 154 9.56 3.17 17.10
N VAL A 155 9.74 2.89 15.80
CA VAL A 155 8.97 3.50 14.71
C VAL A 155 7.76 2.62 14.38
N HIS A 156 6.56 3.18 14.39
CA HIS A 156 5.34 2.49 14.01
C HIS A 156 4.90 2.91 12.62
N LEU A 157 4.62 1.91 11.79
CA LEU A 157 4.37 2.06 10.36
C LEU A 157 3.06 1.35 10.00
N ALA A 158 2.22 1.98 9.20
CA ALA A 158 1.07 1.31 8.59
C ALA A 158 1.50 0.68 7.27
N MET A 159 1.25 -0.61 7.09
CA MET A 159 1.56 -1.34 5.85
C MET A 159 0.28 -1.56 5.04
N ARG A 160 0.33 -1.28 3.74
CA ARG A 160 -0.84 -1.32 2.84
C ARG A 160 -0.58 -2.15 1.59
N GLY A 161 -1.65 -2.54 0.90
CA GLY A 161 -1.56 -3.35 -0.32
C GLY A 161 -0.89 -4.70 -0.08
N ALA A 162 0.07 -5.08 -0.92
CA ALA A 162 0.77 -6.38 -0.83
C ALA A 162 1.51 -6.61 0.50
N CYS A 163 1.85 -5.53 1.21
CA CYS A 163 2.61 -5.58 2.47
C CYS A 163 1.74 -5.92 3.69
N ALA A 164 0.41 -5.90 3.52
CA ALA A 164 -0.55 -6.22 4.56
C ALA A 164 -1.04 -7.67 4.48
N GLY A 165 -1.43 -8.24 5.62
CA GLY A 165 -2.21 -9.48 5.68
C GLY A 165 -1.44 -10.79 5.47
N CYS A 166 -0.14 -10.78 5.17
CA CYS A 166 0.68 -11.98 5.06
C CYS A 166 1.86 -11.97 6.05
N PRO A 167 1.88 -12.85 7.07
CA PRO A 167 2.92 -12.85 8.10
C PRO A 167 4.36 -12.94 7.57
N SER A 168 4.58 -13.71 6.49
CA SER A 168 5.91 -13.90 5.91
C SER A 168 6.44 -12.66 5.18
N SER A 169 5.56 -11.97 4.43
CA SER A 169 5.89 -10.73 3.73
C SER A 169 6.09 -9.58 4.71
N THR A 170 5.26 -9.49 5.75
CA THR A 170 5.38 -8.48 6.80
C THR A 170 6.70 -8.63 7.57
N MET A 171 7.14 -9.85 7.92
CA MET A 171 8.37 -10.05 8.67
C MET A 171 9.63 -9.64 7.88
N THR A 172 9.72 -10.03 6.61
CA THR A 172 10.91 -9.76 5.79
C THR A 172 11.02 -8.27 5.45
N LEU A 173 9.90 -7.65 5.08
CA LEU A 173 9.84 -6.23 4.80
C LEU A 173 10.15 -5.41 6.05
N LYS A 174 9.53 -5.76 7.20
CA LYS A 174 9.82 -5.14 8.51
C LYS A 174 11.32 -5.13 8.79
N GLN A 175 11.99 -6.28 8.64
CA GLN A 175 13.42 -6.36 8.91
C GLN A 175 14.25 -5.50 7.96
N GLY A 176 13.89 -5.45 6.67
CA GLY A 176 14.56 -4.61 5.68
C GLY A 176 14.45 -3.12 6.03
N ILE A 177 13.25 -2.68 6.39
CA ILE A 177 12.96 -1.29 6.78
C ILE A 177 13.66 -0.92 8.08
N GLU A 178 13.59 -1.79 9.09
CA GLU A 178 14.25 -1.59 10.37
C GLU A 178 15.77 -1.43 10.20
N ASN A 179 16.39 -2.31 9.41
CA ASN A 179 17.83 -2.25 9.15
C ASN A 179 18.21 -0.95 8.42
N MET A 180 17.36 -0.48 7.50
CA MET A 180 17.59 0.77 6.78
C MET A 180 17.48 1.96 7.73
N LEU A 181 16.40 2.05 8.52
CA LEU A 181 16.20 3.13 9.48
C LEU A 181 17.36 3.19 10.48
N LYS A 182 17.75 2.06 11.08
CA LYS A 182 18.91 1.96 12.00
C LYS A 182 20.22 2.45 11.40
N ALA A 183 20.42 2.22 10.10
CA ALA A 183 21.67 2.59 9.44
C ALA A 183 21.79 4.10 9.21
N TYR A 184 20.67 4.82 9.12
CA TYR A 184 20.63 6.25 8.84
C TYR A 184 20.22 7.10 10.05
N VAL A 185 19.42 6.56 10.96
CA VAL A 185 18.88 7.20 12.17
C VAL A 185 19.22 6.31 13.38
N PRO A 186 20.37 6.51 14.03
CA PRO A 186 20.86 5.66 15.13
C PRO A 186 19.92 5.53 16.33
N GLU A 187 19.00 6.47 16.50
CA GLU A 187 18.00 6.53 17.57
C GLU A 187 16.86 5.52 17.35
N VAL A 188 16.73 4.99 16.13
CA VAL A 188 15.75 3.93 15.83
C VAL A 188 16.25 2.58 16.33
N ASN A 189 15.52 1.97 17.26
CA ASN A 189 15.80 0.65 17.82
C ASN A 189 14.98 -0.48 17.19
N ALA A 190 13.79 -0.19 16.65
CA ALA A 190 12.95 -1.16 15.95
C ALA A 190 11.94 -0.46 15.05
N ALA A 191 11.43 -1.17 14.05
CA ALA A 191 10.28 -0.73 13.26
C ALA A 191 9.14 -1.75 13.42
N GLU A 192 7.93 -1.33 13.73
CA GLU A 192 6.78 -2.20 13.96
C GLU A 192 5.59 -1.84 13.06
N ALA A 193 4.82 -2.86 12.66
CA ALA A 193 3.55 -2.63 12.02
C ALA A 193 2.55 -2.13 13.07
N ALA A 194 1.89 -1.01 12.80
CA ALA A 194 0.78 -0.55 13.62
C ALA A 194 -0.44 -1.47 13.41
N LEU A 195 -1.09 -1.83 14.52
CA LEU A 195 -2.30 -2.65 14.55
C LEU A 195 -3.57 -1.78 14.48
#